data_AF-A0A7C2PXI3-F1
#
_entry.id   AF-A0A7C2PXI3-F1
#
_cell.length_a   1.000
_cell.length_b   1.000
_cell.length_c   1.000
_cell.angle_alpha   90.00
_cell.angle_beta   90.00
_cell.angle_gamma   90.00
#
_symmetry.space_group_name_H-M   'P 1'
#
loop_
_entity.id
_entity.type
_entity.pdbx_description
1 polymer ?
#
loop_
_entity_poly.entity_id
_entity_poly.type
_entity_poly.pdbx_seq_one_letter_code
_entity_poly.pdbx_strand_id
1 'polypeptide(L)'
;MLTKLYHTLAVVSLAVVLAGGGLAAYLYFSGRVNAADFAQIAQILRGQARASPPPAEPAPPPPPPETPADLPPPVSRGEAPLRRAELERARRDVQAERELLSRSLEDLIARSAQFERQKAEWLAQQQKLRSEAREAGFARELEYLARLAPKQAKEHLVLTWKKDPSGAVRLINAVPTAVGLRILDQMRSQDEIVILHELLEQLRTLQADSSREAQDAKRGVAANERRPERKP
;
A
#
# COMPACT_ATOMS: atom_id res chain seq x y z
N MET A 1 -18.35 -12.23 32.03
CA MET A 1 -17.14 -12.99 31.64
C MET A 1 -17.27 -13.68 30.27
N LEU A 2 -18.46 -14.13 29.86
CA LEU A 2 -18.69 -14.73 28.53
C LEU A 2 -18.28 -13.85 27.33
N THR A 3 -18.49 -12.54 27.39
CA THR A 3 -18.13 -11.61 26.30
C THR A 3 -16.62 -11.55 26.04
N LYS A 4 -15.80 -11.68 27.09
CA LYS A 4 -14.33 -11.72 26.94
C LYS A 4 -13.88 -13.02 26.26
N LEU A 5 -14.49 -14.15 26.62
CA LEU A 5 -14.23 -15.45 25.99
C LEU A 5 -14.59 -15.45 24.49
N TYR A 6 -15.71 -14.82 24.13
CA TYR A 6 -16.14 -14.73 22.74
C TYR A 6 -15.16 -13.91 21.88
N HIS A 7 -14.67 -12.78 22.42
CA HIS A 7 -13.66 -11.97 21.74
C HIS A 7 -12.32 -12.70 21.59
N THR A 8 -11.85 -13.40 22.63
CA THR A 8 -10.60 -14.17 22.51
C THR A 8 -10.74 -15.28 21.47
N LEU A 9 -11.89 -15.95 21.43
CA LEU A 9 -12.13 -17.04 20.49
C LEU A 9 -12.23 -16.53 19.04
N ALA A 10 -12.87 -15.37 18.83
CA ALA A 10 -12.94 -14.71 17.53
C ALA A 10 -11.57 -14.23 17.02
N VAL A 11 -10.73 -13.68 17.92
CA VAL A 11 -9.37 -13.26 17.56
C VAL A 11 -8.50 -14.48 17.20
N VAL A 12 -8.61 -15.56 17.97
CA VAL A 12 -7.88 -16.80 17.69
C VAL A 12 -8.34 -17.41 16.36
N SER A 13 -9.65 -17.47 16.08
CA SER A 13 -10.12 -17.99 14.79
C SER A 13 -9.65 -17.14 13.61
N LEU A 14 -9.67 -15.80 13.76
CA LEU A 14 -9.19 -14.89 12.73
C LEU A 14 -7.69 -15.06 12.47
N ALA A 15 -6.89 -15.22 13.53
CA ALA A 15 -5.46 -15.47 13.43
C ALA A 15 -5.16 -16.79 12.70
N VAL A 16 -5.91 -17.86 12.97
CA VAL A 16 -5.74 -19.15 12.30
C VAL A 16 -6.08 -19.05 10.80
N VAL A 17 -7.16 -18.36 10.44
CA VAL A 17 -7.53 -18.15 9.02
C VAL A 17 -6.48 -17.33 8.28
N LEU A 18 -5.96 -16.27 8.91
CA LEU A 18 -4.88 -15.45 8.33
C LEU A 18 -3.58 -16.24 8.17
N ALA A 19 -3.21 -17.04 9.16
CA ALA A 19 -2.02 -17.89 9.11
C ALA A 19 -2.14 -18.95 7.99
N GLY A 20 -3.29 -19.62 7.89
CA GLY A 20 -3.56 -20.59 6.84
C GLY A 20 -3.55 -19.97 5.44
N GLY A 21 -4.21 -18.82 5.27
CA GLY A 21 -4.23 -18.09 4.00
C GLY A 21 -2.85 -17.57 3.60
N GLY A 22 -2.08 -17.02 4.56
CA GLY A 22 -0.72 -16.54 4.32
C GLY A 22 0.24 -17.67 3.92
N LEU A 23 0.13 -18.83 4.55
CA LEU A 23 0.95 -20.00 4.22
C LEU A 23 0.62 -20.56 2.83
N ALA A 24 -0.67 -20.60 2.46
CA ALA A 24 -1.10 -20.99 1.13
C ALA A 24 -0.62 -20.00 0.04
N ALA A 25 -0.70 -18.70 0.31
CA ALA A 25 -0.18 -17.67 -0.59
C ALA A 25 1.35 -17.76 -0.74
N TYR A 26 2.09 -18.01 0.35
CA TYR A 26 3.53 -18.21 0.32
C TYR A 26 3.93 -19.45 -0.50
N LEU A 27 3.21 -20.56 -0.34
CA LEU A 27 3.43 -21.77 -1.12
C LEU A 27 3.16 -21.58 -2.62
N TYR A 28 2.15 -20.77 -2.96
CA TYR A 28 1.87 -20.38 -4.34
C TYR A 28 3.01 -19.52 -4.93
N PHE A 29 3.45 -18.48 -4.21
CA PHE A 29 4.53 -17.60 -4.67
C PHE A 29 5.90 -18.29 -4.76
N SER A 30 6.15 -19.27 -3.89
CA SER A 30 7.41 -20.05 -3.93
C SER A 30 7.45 -21.09 -5.05
N GLY A 31 6.39 -21.21 -5.86
CA GLY A 31 6.33 -22.14 -7.00
C GLY A 31 6.35 -23.62 -6.61
N ARG A 32 6.15 -23.92 -5.32
CA ARG A 32 6.14 -25.31 -4.80
C ARG A 32 4.80 -26.01 -4.99
N VAL A 33 3.76 -25.28 -5.36
CA VAL A 33 2.40 -25.81 -5.55
C VAL A 33 1.91 -25.39 -6.93
N ASN A 34 1.54 -26.36 -7.76
CA ASN A 34 1.04 -26.11 -9.10
C ASN A 34 -0.45 -25.73 -9.04
N ALA A 35 -0.94 -24.99 -10.05
CA ALA A 35 -2.35 -24.61 -10.14
C ALA A 35 -3.31 -25.83 -10.12
N ALA A 36 -2.83 -26.99 -10.58
CA ALA A 36 -3.54 -28.26 -10.54
C ALA A 36 -3.79 -28.75 -9.10
N ASP A 37 -2.82 -28.60 -8.20
CA ASP A 37 -2.93 -29.03 -6.80
C ASP A 37 -3.95 -28.17 -6.05
N PHE A 38 -4.00 -26.87 -6.35
CA PHE A 38 -4.98 -25.95 -5.78
C PHE A 38 -6.42 -26.30 -6.22
N ALA A 39 -6.60 -26.71 -7.47
CA ALA A 39 -7.90 -27.18 -7.96
C ALA A 39 -8.34 -28.46 -7.26
N GLN A 40 -7.40 -29.38 -6.98
CA GLN A 40 -7.65 -30.60 -6.22
C GLN A 40 -8.04 -30.31 -4.77
N ILE A 41 -7.31 -29.42 -4.08
CA ILE A 41 -7.62 -29.00 -2.72
C ILE A 41 -8.98 -28.30 -2.65
N ALA A 42 -9.31 -27.45 -3.62
CA ALA A 42 -10.61 -26.79 -3.71
C ALA A 42 -11.76 -27.78 -3.97
N GLN A 43 -11.53 -28.83 -4.77
CA GLN A 43 -12.50 -29.91 -4.99
C GLN A 43 -12.71 -30.77 -3.73
N ILE A 44 -11.66 -31.04 -2.95
CA ILE A 44 -11.74 -31.72 -1.65
C ILE A 44 -12.53 -30.87 -0.65
N LEU A 45 -12.26 -29.56 -0.56
CA LEU A 45 -12.98 -28.62 0.30
C LEU A 45 -14.45 -28.43 -0.11
N ARG A 46 -14.78 -28.56 -1.40
CA ARG A 46 -16.17 -28.60 -1.90
C ARG A 46 -16.89 -29.92 -1.63
N GLY A 47 -16.23 -30.89 -1.01
CA GLY A 47 -16.81 -32.22 -0.75
C GLY A 47 -16.97 -33.07 -2.00
N GLN A 48 -16.35 -32.71 -3.13
CA GLN A 48 -16.40 -33.45 -4.39
C GLN A 48 -15.28 -34.51 -4.47
N ALA A 49 -15.00 -35.19 -3.37
CA ALA A 49 -13.98 -36.23 -3.34
C ALA A 49 -14.51 -37.54 -3.95
N ARG A 50 -14.41 -37.70 -5.27
CA ARG A 50 -13.98 -38.96 -5.91
C ARG A 50 -13.76 -38.80 -7.42
N ALA A 51 -12.50 -38.86 -7.81
CA ALA A 51 -12.09 -39.80 -8.84
C ALA A 51 -10.75 -40.38 -8.39
N SER A 52 -10.76 -41.67 -8.08
CA SER A 52 -9.55 -42.50 -8.10
C SER A 52 -8.78 -42.19 -9.40
N PRO A 53 -7.43 -42.15 -9.40
CA PRO A 53 -6.73 -42.18 -10.67
C PRO A 53 -7.26 -43.39 -11.47
N PRO A 54 -7.59 -43.23 -12.76
CA PRO A 54 -7.99 -44.37 -13.57
C PRO A 54 -6.88 -45.44 -13.49
N PRO A 55 -7.22 -46.72 -13.36
CA PRO A 55 -6.22 -47.79 -13.45
C PRO A 55 -5.46 -47.63 -14.76
N ALA A 56 -4.14 -47.74 -14.69
CA ALA A 56 -3.25 -47.70 -15.84
C ALA A 56 -3.80 -48.61 -16.94
N GLU A 57 -4.22 -47.98 -18.03
CA GLU A 57 -4.60 -48.68 -19.25
C GLU A 57 -3.34 -49.38 -19.79
N PRO A 58 -3.39 -50.70 -20.07
CA PRO A 58 -2.24 -51.42 -20.57
C PRO A 58 -1.77 -50.83 -21.90
N ALA A 59 -0.44 -50.74 -22.04
CA ALA A 59 0.23 -50.19 -23.21
C ALA A 59 -0.36 -50.74 -24.53
N PRO A 60 -0.68 -49.87 -25.51
CA PRO A 60 -1.13 -50.34 -26.81
C PRO A 60 -0.01 -51.13 -27.50
N PRO A 61 -0.34 -52.26 -28.17
CA PRO A 61 0.63 -53.02 -28.94
C PRO A 61 1.22 -52.19 -30.10
N PRO A 62 2.45 -52.49 -30.53
CA PRO A 62 3.15 -51.71 -31.55
C PRO A 62 2.38 -51.67 -32.87
N PRO A 63 2.38 -50.52 -33.57
CA PRO A 63 1.64 -50.35 -34.81
C PRO A 63 2.20 -51.27 -35.92
N PRO A 64 1.33 -51.91 -36.72
CA PRO A 64 1.75 -52.63 -37.91
C PRO A 64 2.33 -51.68 -38.97
N PRO A 65 3.22 -52.18 -39.84
CA PRO A 65 4.01 -51.36 -40.76
C PRO A 65 3.16 -50.56 -41.75
N GLU A 66 3.59 -49.31 -41.93
CA GLU A 66 3.07 -48.33 -42.86
C GLU A 66 2.90 -48.94 -44.27
N THR A 67 1.65 -49.01 -44.72
CA THR A 67 1.35 -49.25 -46.13
C THR A 67 1.43 -47.90 -46.85
N PRO A 68 2.30 -47.72 -47.85
CA PRO A 68 2.40 -46.47 -48.58
C PRO A 68 1.24 -46.34 -49.57
N ALA A 69 0.83 -45.08 -49.77
CA ALA A 69 -0.08 -44.60 -50.82
C ALA A 69 -1.59 -44.65 -50.51
N ASP A 70 -2.06 -43.63 -49.79
CA ASP A 70 -3.26 -42.93 -50.21
C ASP A 70 -2.86 -41.51 -50.66
N LEU A 71 -2.78 -41.34 -51.98
CA LEU A 71 -2.74 -40.03 -52.60
C LEU A 71 -4.02 -39.27 -52.19
N PRO A 72 -3.93 -38.03 -51.69
CA PRO A 72 -5.14 -37.26 -51.39
C PRO A 72 -6.00 -37.18 -52.66
N PRO A 73 -7.32 -37.43 -52.58
CA PRO A 73 -8.19 -37.36 -53.74
C PRO A 73 -8.03 -35.97 -54.40
N PRO A 74 -8.07 -35.88 -55.75
CA PRO A 74 -7.92 -34.61 -56.43
C PRO A 74 -9.01 -33.67 -55.91
N VAL A 75 -8.59 -32.63 -55.19
CA VAL A 75 -9.48 -31.60 -54.64
C VAL A 75 -10.31 -31.08 -55.81
N SER A 76 -11.60 -31.39 -55.77
CA SER A 76 -12.53 -30.99 -56.82
C SER A 76 -12.43 -29.48 -56.99
N ARG A 77 -12.19 -28.99 -58.22
CA ARG A 77 -11.89 -27.57 -58.51
C ARG A 77 -12.95 -26.57 -57.98
N GLY A 78 -14.13 -27.05 -57.56
CA GLY A 78 -15.20 -26.27 -56.92
C GLY A 78 -15.11 -26.09 -55.40
N GLU A 79 -14.28 -26.84 -54.65
CA GLU A 79 -14.19 -26.70 -53.17
C GLU A 79 -13.22 -25.59 -52.71
N ALA A 80 -12.24 -25.25 -53.55
CA ALA A 80 -11.26 -24.20 -53.27
C ALA A 80 -11.89 -22.83 -52.93
N PRO A 81 -12.93 -22.32 -53.63
CA PRO A 81 -13.56 -21.05 -53.27
C PRO A 81 -14.32 -21.08 -51.93
N LEU A 82 -14.96 -22.21 -51.59
CA LEU A 82 -15.70 -22.36 -50.33
C LEU A 82 -14.75 -22.32 -49.12
N ARG A 83 -13.65 -23.08 -49.18
CA ARG A 83 -12.62 -23.07 -48.12
C ARG A 83 -12.00 -21.68 -47.95
N ARG A 84 -11.82 -20.92 -49.03
CA ARG A 84 -11.32 -19.53 -48.95
C ARG A 84 -12.32 -18.62 -48.23
N ALA A 85 -13.61 -18.73 -48.56
CA ALA A 85 -14.65 -17.94 -47.91
C ALA A 85 -14.77 -18.26 -46.40
N GLU A 86 -14.64 -19.52 -46.01
CA GLU A 86 -14.62 -19.94 -44.60
C GLU A 86 -13.41 -19.36 -43.86
N LEU A 87 -12.21 -19.43 -44.46
CA LEU A 87 -11.01 -18.83 -43.87
C LEU A 87 -11.12 -17.30 -43.73
N GLU A 88 -11.77 -16.63 -44.68
CA GLU A 88 -12.02 -15.19 -44.58
C GLU A 88 -12.99 -14.84 -43.45
N ARG A 89 -14.05 -15.65 -43.24
CA ARG A 89 -14.97 -15.48 -42.10
C ARG A 89 -14.24 -15.68 -40.77
N ALA A 90 -13.51 -16.79 -40.64
CA ALA A 90 -12.72 -17.07 -39.44
C ALA A 90 -11.70 -15.97 -39.14
N ARG A 91 -11.07 -15.37 -40.17
CA ARG A 91 -10.16 -14.23 -39.99
C ARG A 91 -10.87 -12.99 -39.46
N ARG A 92 -12.06 -12.68 -39.96
CA ARG A 92 -12.87 -11.54 -39.47
C ARG A 92 -13.33 -11.77 -38.04
N ASP A 93 -13.74 -12.99 -37.70
CA ASP A 93 -14.17 -13.34 -36.36
C ASP A 93 -13.02 -13.18 -35.35
N VAL A 94 -11.83 -13.69 -35.68
CA VAL A 94 -10.63 -13.51 -34.84
C VAL A 94 -10.23 -12.03 -34.71
N GLN A 95 -10.40 -11.22 -35.77
CA GLN A 95 -10.15 -9.78 -35.70
C GLN A 95 -11.15 -9.09 -34.77
N ALA A 96 -12.44 -9.41 -34.87
CA ALA A 96 -13.48 -8.87 -34.00
C ALA A 96 -13.24 -9.24 -32.53
N GLU A 97 -12.85 -10.49 -32.25
CA GLU A 97 -12.48 -10.92 -30.89
C GLU A 97 -11.28 -10.15 -30.34
N ARG A 98 -10.25 -9.92 -31.17
CA ARG A 98 -9.08 -9.13 -30.78
C ARG A 98 -9.44 -7.68 -30.45
N GLU A 99 -10.30 -7.05 -31.24
CA GLU A 99 -10.78 -5.69 -30.99
C GLU A 99 -11.62 -5.59 -29.71
N LEU A 100 -12.45 -6.60 -29.43
CA LEU A 100 -13.21 -6.65 -28.18
C LEU A 100 -12.27 -6.81 -26.97
N LEU A 101 -11.27 -7.68 -27.06
CA LEU A 101 -10.27 -7.85 -26.02
C LEU A 101 -9.46 -6.57 -25.80
N SER A 102 -9.00 -5.90 -26.87
CA SER A 102 -8.24 -4.64 -26.73
C SER A 102 -9.06 -3.56 -26.03
N ARG A 103 -10.34 -3.39 -26.40
CA ARG A 103 -11.25 -2.46 -25.73
C ARG A 103 -11.44 -2.79 -24.26
N SER A 104 -11.62 -4.08 -23.94
CA SER A 104 -11.76 -4.51 -22.54
C SER A 104 -10.51 -4.22 -21.70
N LEU A 105 -9.31 -4.37 -22.29
CA LEU A 105 -8.06 -4.07 -21.61
C LEU A 105 -7.90 -2.57 -21.39
N GLU A 106 -8.23 -1.75 -22.38
CA GLU A 106 -8.25 -0.28 -22.26
C GLU A 106 -9.21 0.17 -21.16
N ASP A 107 -10.41 -0.40 -21.09
CA ASP A 107 -11.39 -0.12 -20.03
C ASP A 107 -10.87 -0.52 -18.64
N LEU A 108 -10.19 -1.66 -18.52
CA LEU A 108 -9.59 -2.09 -17.25
C LEU A 108 -8.47 -1.16 -16.81
N ILE A 109 -7.62 -0.71 -17.73
CA ILE A 109 -6.56 0.28 -17.46
C ILE A 109 -7.16 1.62 -17.03
N ALA A 110 -8.22 2.07 -17.71
CA ALA A 110 -8.90 3.31 -17.34
C ALA A 110 -9.53 3.21 -15.93
N ARG A 111 -10.17 2.08 -15.60
CA ARG A 111 -10.75 1.83 -14.28
C ARG A 111 -9.69 1.73 -13.19
N SER A 112 -8.56 1.06 -13.45
CA SER A 112 -7.47 0.97 -12.47
C SER A 112 -6.86 2.34 -12.20
N ALA A 113 -6.63 3.14 -13.24
CA ALA A 113 -6.12 4.51 -13.08
C ALA A 113 -7.10 5.41 -12.31
N GLN A 114 -8.41 5.29 -12.54
CA GLN A 114 -9.42 6.01 -11.76
C GLN A 114 -9.41 5.58 -10.29
N PHE A 115 -9.33 4.28 -10.02
CA PHE A 115 -9.28 3.77 -8.65
C PHE A 115 -8.02 4.24 -7.91
N GLU A 116 -6.86 4.25 -8.56
CA GLU A 116 -5.63 4.78 -7.98
C GLU A 116 -5.73 6.26 -7.63
N ARG A 117 -6.34 7.08 -8.49
CA ARG A 117 -6.60 8.49 -8.21
C ARG A 117 -7.52 8.67 -7.00
N GLN A 118 -8.64 7.95 -6.96
CA GLN A 118 -9.57 8.00 -5.82
C GLN A 118 -8.90 7.55 -4.52
N LYS A 119 -8.07 6.51 -4.57
CA LYS A 119 -7.30 6.04 -3.42
C LYS A 119 -6.30 7.11 -2.95
N ALA A 120 -5.58 7.75 -3.87
CA ALA A 120 -4.65 8.82 -3.54
C ALA A 120 -5.36 10.03 -2.91
N GLU A 121 -6.49 10.45 -3.48
CA GLU A 121 -7.32 11.53 -2.94
C GLU A 121 -7.85 11.20 -1.55
N TRP A 122 -8.35 9.98 -1.35
CA TRP A 122 -8.83 9.52 -0.05
C TRP A 122 -7.72 9.48 1.01
N LEU A 123 -6.53 8.99 0.66
CA LEU A 123 -5.36 9.02 1.55
C LEU A 123 -4.96 10.44 1.89
N ALA A 124 -4.94 11.35 0.92
CA ALA A 124 -4.65 12.76 1.15
C ALA A 124 -5.69 13.43 2.07
N GLN A 125 -6.98 13.13 1.88
CA GLN A 125 -8.04 13.60 2.78
C GLN A 125 -7.88 13.03 4.19
N GLN A 126 -7.59 11.74 4.32
CA GLN A 126 -7.37 11.12 5.63
C GLN A 126 -6.16 11.71 6.36
N GLN A 127 -5.08 12.01 5.63
CA GLN A 127 -3.91 12.68 6.19
C GLN A 127 -4.26 14.09 6.65
N LYS A 128 -5.01 14.87 5.87
CA LYS A 128 -5.50 16.21 6.26
C LYS A 128 -6.35 16.18 7.52
N LEU A 129 -7.34 15.28 7.57
CA LEU A 129 -8.19 15.15 8.76
C LEU A 129 -7.37 14.74 10.00
N ARG A 130 -6.36 13.88 9.83
CA ARG A 130 -5.46 13.50 10.92
C ARG A 130 -4.57 14.64 11.36
N SER A 131 -4.04 15.46 10.44
CA SER A 131 -3.24 16.64 10.80
C SER A 131 -4.10 17.69 11.49
N GLU A 132 -5.29 17.98 10.98
CA GLU A 132 -6.25 18.91 11.60
C GLU A 132 -6.65 18.45 13.00
N ALA A 133 -6.95 17.16 13.19
CA ALA A 133 -7.27 16.61 14.51
C ALA A 133 -6.09 16.72 15.48
N ARG A 134 -4.86 16.49 14.99
CA ARG A 134 -3.63 16.67 15.79
C ARG A 134 -3.39 18.14 16.14
N GLU A 135 -3.62 19.05 15.21
CA GLU A 135 -3.49 20.49 15.43
C GLU A 135 -4.55 21.00 16.41
N ALA A 136 -5.80 20.56 16.30
CA ALA A 136 -6.86 20.89 17.24
C ALA A 136 -6.57 20.34 18.64
N GLY A 137 -6.06 19.12 18.75
CA GLY A 137 -5.59 18.54 20.02
C GLY A 137 -4.46 19.36 20.64
N PHE A 138 -3.45 19.69 19.83
CA PHE A 138 -2.31 20.50 20.25
C PHE A 138 -2.71 21.92 20.69
N ALA A 139 -3.63 22.57 19.98
CA ALA A 139 -4.12 23.90 20.34
C ALA A 139 -4.81 23.90 21.73
N ARG A 140 -5.57 22.84 22.04
CA ARG A 140 -6.19 22.67 23.36
C ARG A 140 -5.14 22.42 24.44
N GLU A 141 -4.15 21.57 24.18
CA GLU A 141 -3.03 21.33 25.12
C GLU A 141 -2.28 22.63 25.43
N LEU A 142 -2.05 23.47 24.41
CA LEU A 142 -1.42 24.78 24.57
C LEU A 142 -2.29 25.72 25.42
N GLU A 143 -3.60 25.78 25.15
CA GLU A 143 -4.53 26.58 25.96
C GLU A 143 -4.54 26.14 27.43
N TYR A 144 -4.53 24.83 27.68
CA TYR A 144 -4.43 24.30 29.04
C TYR A 144 -3.11 24.69 29.69
N LEU A 145 -1.98 24.46 29.03
CA LEU A 145 -0.67 24.78 29.60
C LEU A 145 -0.47 26.27 29.85
N ALA A 146 -1.05 27.14 29.02
CA ALA A 146 -1.05 28.57 29.25
C ALA A 146 -1.83 28.98 30.51
N ARG A 147 -2.82 28.17 30.93
CA ARG A 147 -3.62 28.40 32.15
C ARG A 147 -3.10 27.68 33.39
N LEU A 148 -2.27 26.64 33.23
CA LEU A 148 -1.71 25.89 34.35
C LEU A 148 -0.69 26.71 35.16
N ALA A 149 -0.56 26.39 36.45
CA ALA A 149 0.48 26.98 37.28
C ALA A 149 1.87 26.54 36.81
N PRO A 150 2.92 27.39 36.90
CA PRO A 150 4.26 27.06 36.40
C PRO A 150 4.83 25.75 36.95
N LYS A 151 4.55 25.43 38.21
CA LYS A 151 4.97 24.17 38.86
C LYS A 151 4.33 22.92 38.25
N GLN A 152 3.06 23.00 37.85
CA GLN A 152 2.35 21.88 37.23
C GLN A 152 2.71 21.76 35.74
N ALA A 153 2.86 22.90 35.07
CA ALA A 153 3.28 22.95 33.68
C ALA A 153 4.68 22.33 33.47
N LYS A 154 5.61 22.51 34.42
CA LYS A 154 6.91 21.82 34.35
C LYS A 154 6.79 20.30 34.51
N GLU A 155 5.93 19.80 35.40
CA GLU A 155 5.72 18.36 35.59
C GLU A 155 5.15 17.73 34.33
N HIS A 156 4.15 18.41 33.74
CA HIS A 156 3.60 18.01 32.45
C HIS A 156 4.68 17.98 31.37
N LEU A 157 5.50 19.03 31.26
CA LEU A 157 6.58 19.09 30.28
C LEU A 157 7.59 17.96 30.44
N VAL A 158 8.02 17.66 31.67
CA VAL A 158 8.96 16.56 31.95
C VAL A 158 8.33 15.21 31.57
N LEU A 159 7.04 15.01 31.84
CA LEU A 159 6.32 13.80 31.43
C LEU A 159 6.19 13.70 29.91
N THR A 160 5.84 14.79 29.24
CA THR A 160 5.77 14.86 27.78
C THR A 160 7.14 14.60 27.17
N TRP A 161 8.22 15.17 27.71
CA TRP A 161 9.59 14.95 27.23
C TRP A 161 9.99 13.48 27.26
N LYS A 162 9.69 12.79 28.37
CA LYS A 162 10.00 11.36 28.51
C LYS A 162 9.22 10.48 27.53
N LYS A 163 8.03 10.90 27.10
CA LYS A 163 7.18 10.13 26.19
C LYS A 163 7.42 10.49 24.72
N ASP A 164 7.52 11.77 24.43
CA ASP A 164 7.70 12.36 23.11
C ASP A 164 8.49 13.68 23.23
N PRO A 165 9.83 13.64 23.07
CA PRO A 165 10.65 14.84 23.16
C PRO A 165 10.31 15.85 22.08
N SER A 166 9.95 15.39 20.87
CA SER A 166 9.58 16.26 19.76
C SER A 166 8.31 17.07 20.05
N GLY A 167 7.33 16.43 20.70
CA GLY A 167 6.11 17.08 21.17
C GLY A 167 6.38 18.15 22.21
N ALA A 168 7.27 17.87 23.17
CA ALA A 168 7.66 18.83 24.21
C ALA A 168 8.39 20.07 23.64
N VAL A 169 9.30 19.88 22.68
CA VAL A 169 9.96 21.00 21.98
C VAL A 169 8.93 21.85 21.23
N ARG A 170 8.05 21.21 20.45
CA ARG A 170 6.99 21.90 19.71
C ARG A 170 6.09 22.71 20.66
N LEU A 171 5.79 22.13 21.81
CA LEU A 171 4.97 22.77 22.84
C LEU A 171 5.65 24.02 23.39
N ILE A 172 6.91 23.93 23.84
CA ILE A 172 7.65 25.10 24.34
C ILE A 172 7.80 26.18 23.28
N ASN A 173 8.03 25.82 22.02
CA ASN A 173 8.17 26.78 20.94
C ASN A 173 6.86 27.53 20.64
N ALA A 174 5.70 26.88 20.84
CA ALA A 174 4.39 27.48 20.58
C ALA A 174 3.86 28.29 21.78
N VAL A 175 4.30 27.99 22.99
CA VAL A 175 3.91 28.71 24.21
C VAL A 175 4.51 30.13 24.19
N PRO A 176 3.77 31.16 24.65
CA PRO A 176 4.30 32.51 24.77
C PRO A 176 5.59 32.55 25.60
N THR A 177 6.60 33.29 25.13
CA THR A 177 7.94 33.34 25.73
C THR A 177 7.93 33.64 27.23
N ALA A 178 7.06 34.56 27.68
CA ALA A 178 6.91 34.89 29.10
C ALA A 178 6.45 33.70 29.96
N VAL A 179 5.55 32.85 29.44
CA VAL A 179 5.08 31.65 30.13
C VAL A 179 6.16 30.57 30.09
N GLY A 180 6.79 30.37 28.93
CA GLY A 180 7.90 29.43 28.77
C GLY A 180 9.04 29.70 29.76
N LEU A 181 9.48 30.96 29.88
CA LEU A 181 10.53 31.36 30.82
C LEU A 181 10.14 31.08 32.28
N ARG A 182 8.88 31.33 32.66
CA ARG A 182 8.39 31.02 34.00
C ARG A 182 8.38 29.53 34.30
N ILE A 183 8.08 28.68 33.32
CA ILE A 183 8.12 27.22 33.45
C ILE A 183 9.56 26.74 33.61
N LEU A 184 10.46 27.23 32.76
CA LEU A 184 11.88 26.88 32.79
C LEU A 184 12.56 27.31 34.09
N ASP A 185 12.19 28.46 34.67
CA ASP A 185 12.72 28.91 35.98
C ASP A 185 12.35 27.98 37.16
N GLN A 186 11.27 27.18 37.01
CA GLN A 186 10.87 26.19 38.03
C GLN A 186 11.60 24.84 37.89
N MET A 187 12.37 24.64 36.82
CA MET A 187 13.17 23.44 36.56
C MET A 187 14.51 23.54 37.30
N ARG A 188 14.55 23.09 38.56
CA ARG A 188 15.71 23.26 39.47
C ARG A 188 16.36 21.94 39.88
N SER A 189 15.72 20.81 39.61
CA SER A 189 16.32 19.50 39.88
C SER A 189 17.46 19.20 38.90
N GLN A 190 18.47 18.43 39.32
CA GLN A 190 19.59 18.06 38.45
C GLN A 190 19.11 17.34 37.18
N ASP A 191 18.18 16.41 37.30
CA ASP A 191 17.60 15.70 36.16
C ASP A 191 16.82 16.64 35.23
N GLU A 192 16.14 17.64 35.79
CA GLU A 192 15.39 18.65 35.03
C GLU A 192 16.35 19.57 34.25
N ILE A 193 17.52 19.90 34.81
CA ILE A 193 18.52 20.75 34.15
C ILE A 193 19.10 20.06 32.91
N VAL A 194 19.33 18.75 32.96
CA VAL A 194 19.79 17.98 31.78
C VAL A 194 18.74 18.04 30.68
N ILE A 195 17.47 17.78 31.03
CA ILE A 195 16.35 17.86 30.08
C ILE A 195 16.24 19.27 29.48
N LEU A 196 16.40 20.31 30.30
CA LEU A 196 16.36 21.69 29.84
C LEU A 196 17.48 21.96 28.83
N HIS A 197 18.70 21.46 29.07
CA HIS A 197 19.81 21.61 28.14
C HIS A 197 19.53 20.94 26.79
N GLU A 198 19.07 19.68 26.82
CA GLU A 198 18.70 18.94 25.61
C GLU A 198 17.56 19.64 24.85
N LEU A 199 16.56 20.17 25.56
CA LEU A 199 15.45 20.91 24.96
C LEU A 199 15.93 22.19 24.26
N LEU A 200 16.83 22.95 24.89
CA LEU A 200 17.41 24.15 24.29
C LEU A 200 18.33 23.82 23.10
N GLU A 201 19.07 22.71 23.17
CA GLU A 201 19.88 22.24 22.04
C GLU A 201 18.99 21.87 20.85
N GLN A 202 17.91 21.14 21.09
CA GLN A 202 16.93 20.79 20.04
C GLN A 202 16.23 22.03 19.46
N LEU A 203 15.91 23.03 20.28
CA LEU A 203 15.38 24.30 19.76
C LEU A 203 16.40 25.02 18.88
N ARG A 204 17.67 25.00 19.26
CA ARG A 204 18.75 25.61 18.47
C ARG A 204 18.93 24.92 17.13
N THR A 205 18.90 23.58 17.09
CA THR A 205 19.03 22.83 15.83
C THR A 205 17.84 23.11 14.90
N LEU A 206 16.61 23.09 15.43
CA LEU A 206 15.41 23.42 14.64
C LEU A 206 15.44 24.86 14.08
N GLN A 207 15.94 25.83 14.85
CA GLN A 207 16.11 27.20 14.37
C GLN A 207 17.20 27.32 13.29
N ALA A 208 18.29 26.55 13.41
CA ALA A 208 19.33 26.52 12.40
C ALA A 208 18.83 25.90 11.08
N ASP A 209 18.05 24.82 11.16
CA ASP A 209 17.51 24.14 9.98
C ASP A 209 16.47 25.00 9.26
N SER A 210 15.52 25.58 9.99
CA SER A 210 14.54 26.53 9.42
C SER A 210 15.20 27.76 8.79
N SER A 211 16.30 28.26 9.38
CA SER A 211 17.07 29.36 8.81
C SER A 211 17.79 28.97 7.51
N ARG A 212 18.31 27.74 7.42
CA ARG A 212 18.94 27.21 6.20
C ARG A 212 17.93 27.03 5.08
N GLU A 213 16.78 26.43 5.37
CA GLU A 213 15.68 26.29 4.40
C GLU A 213 15.22 27.64 3.86
N ALA A 214 15.08 28.65 4.73
CA ALA A 214 14.72 30.00 4.32
C ALA A 214 15.79 30.66 3.43
N GLN A 215 17.08 30.38 3.65
CA GLN A 215 18.17 30.88 2.81
C GLN A 215 18.23 30.18 1.45
N ASP A 216 18.04 28.86 1.43
CA ASP A 216 18.02 28.07 0.19
C ASP A 216 16.82 28.44 -0.69
N ALA A 217 15.64 28.67 -0.08
CA ALA A 217 14.47 29.18 -0.79
C ALA A 217 14.76 30.55 -1.44
N LYS A 218 15.37 31.49 -0.71
CA LYS A 218 15.78 32.79 -1.27
C LYS A 218 16.80 32.65 -2.40
N ARG A 219 17.74 31.72 -2.28
CA ARG A 219 18.77 31.47 -3.30
C ARG A 219 18.18 30.83 -4.56
N GLY A 220 17.23 29.90 -4.41
CA GLY A 220 16.50 29.29 -5.53
C GLY A 220 15.67 30.31 -6.33
N VAL A 221 15.01 31.24 -5.64
CA VAL A 221 14.25 32.33 -6.30
C VAL A 221 15.20 33.25 -7.08
N ALA A 222 16.32 33.67 -6.48
CA ALA A 222 17.30 34.52 -7.15
C ALA A 222 17.97 33.83 -8.36
N ALA A 223 18.10 32.51 -8.35
CA ALA A 223 18.60 31.75 -9.50
C ALA A 223 17.56 31.63 -10.63
N ASN A 224 16.27 31.55 -10.29
CA ASN A 224 15.18 31.48 -11.27
C ASN A 224 14.95 32.83 -11.97
N GLU A 225 15.09 33.96 -11.26
CA GLU A 225 14.97 35.31 -11.85
C GLU A 225 16.13 35.66 -12.80
N ARG A 226 17.30 35.03 -12.66
CA ARG A 226 18.46 35.26 -13.52
C ARG A 226 18.47 34.42 -14.80
N ARG A 227 17.45 33.61 -15.06
CA ARG A 227 17.31 32.86 -16.33
C ARG A 227 16.61 33.78 -17.34
N PRO A 228 17.36 34.54 -18.17
CA PRO A 228 16.74 35.48 -19.10
C PRO A 228 15.98 34.67 -20.13
N GLU A 229 14.79 35.14 -20.49
CA GLU A 229 13.97 34.61 -21.57
C GLU A 229 14.84 34.35 -22.81
N ARG A 230 15.22 33.09 -23.04
CA ARG A 230 15.59 32.65 -24.38
C ARG A 230 14.30 32.69 -25.19
N LYS A 231 14.01 33.85 -25.76
CA LYS A 231 12.98 33.99 -26.79
C LYS A 231 13.29 32.98 -27.91
N PRO A 232 12.29 32.20 -28.35
CA PRO A 232 12.42 31.29 -29.48
C PRO A 232 12.68 32.03 -30.79
#